data_AF-A0AAQ0A0F2-F1
#
_entry.id   AF-A0AAQ0A0F2-F1
#
_cell.length_a   1.000
_cell.length_b   1.000
_cell.length_c   1.000
_cell.angle_alpha   90.00
_cell.angle_beta   90.00
_cell.angle_gamma   90.00
#
_symmetry.space_group_name_H-M   'P 1'
#
loop_
_entity.id
_entity.type
_entity.pdbx_description
1 polymer ?
#
loop_
_entity_poly.entity_id
_entity_poly.type
_entity_poly.pdbx_seq_one_letter_code
_entity_poly.pdbx_strand_id
1 'polypeptide(L)'
;MIEAISLGAGLAWASGLRLYLTVLIAGVLARFGWLHLPDTLAVLMSPWVIGAAAVLAVTEFLADKIPAFDSLWDAVHTFIRIPAGAVLAAGALGHADPTMLAVAGLAGGSLAGAAHVAKAGTRALINLSPEPISNWIASSTEDGLVVGGLVLAFFVPLAFLVLLAAFITASAWALPRLWRGVSGGFRGMANHMVSRLNSIGGKRD
;
A
#
# COMPACT_ATOMS: atom_id res chain seq x y z
N MET A 1 -24.89 -3.53 4.38
CA MET A 1 -24.00 -2.43 4.81
C MET A 1 -22.61 -2.92 5.19
N ILE A 2 -22.46 -3.92 6.07
CA ILE A 2 -21.13 -4.43 6.49
C ILE A 2 -20.30 -4.91 5.29
N GLU A 3 -20.91 -5.62 4.33
CA GLU A 3 -20.22 -6.09 3.12
C GLU A 3 -19.66 -4.93 2.28
N ALA A 4 -20.46 -3.88 2.02
CA ALA A 4 -20.01 -2.71 1.27
C ALA A 4 -18.88 -1.95 1.99
N ILE A 5 -18.97 -1.82 3.32
CA ILE A 5 -17.92 -1.21 4.14
C ILE A 5 -16.63 -2.06 4.07
N SER A 6 -16.75 -3.38 4.20
CA SER A 6 -15.62 -4.31 4.10
C SER A 6 -14.98 -4.31 2.72
N LEU A 7 -15.80 -4.32 1.66
CA LEU A 7 -15.34 -4.20 0.28
C LEU A 7 -14.57 -2.89 0.09
N GLY A 8 -15.16 -1.75 0.45
CA GLY A 8 -14.53 -0.44 0.28
C GLY A 8 -13.26 -0.29 1.10
N ALA A 9 -13.29 -0.70 2.37
CA ALA A 9 -12.12 -0.66 3.25
C ALA A 9 -11.02 -1.63 2.79
N GLY A 10 -11.39 -2.82 2.32
CA GLY A 10 -10.48 -3.82 1.77
C GLY A 10 -9.75 -3.33 0.53
N LEU A 11 -10.52 -2.81 -0.45
CA LEU A 11 -9.95 -2.26 -1.67
C LEU A 11 -9.07 -1.03 -1.39
N ALA A 12 -9.47 -0.14 -0.47
CA ALA A 12 -8.68 1.03 -0.11
C ALA A 12 -7.39 0.68 0.61
N TRP A 13 -7.46 -0.17 1.64
CA TRP A 13 -6.29 -0.65 2.37
C TRP A 13 -5.30 -1.38 1.45
N ALA A 14 -5.81 -2.31 0.63
CA ALA A 14 -4.99 -3.06 -0.30
C ALA A 14 -4.39 -2.16 -1.39
N SER A 15 -5.11 -1.13 -1.84
CA SER A 15 -4.60 -0.12 -2.79
C SER A 15 -3.35 0.59 -2.26
N GLY A 16 -3.33 0.95 -0.97
CA GLY A 16 -2.17 1.58 -0.34
C GLY A 16 -0.89 0.72 -0.38
N LEU A 17 -1.06 -0.60 -0.29
CA LEU A 17 0.04 -1.57 -0.35
C LEU A 17 0.42 -1.91 -1.79
N ARG A 18 -0.56 -2.39 -2.58
CA ARG A 18 -0.43 -2.88 -3.97
C ARG A 18 -1.70 -2.63 -4.78
N LEU A 19 -1.83 -1.43 -5.36
CA LEU A 19 -2.98 -1.04 -6.17
C LEU A 19 -3.24 -1.98 -7.35
N TYR A 20 -2.22 -2.31 -8.13
CA TYR A 20 -2.43 -3.07 -9.37
C TYR A 20 -2.87 -4.50 -9.09
N LEU A 21 -2.27 -5.13 -8.08
CA LEU A 21 -2.71 -6.44 -7.59
C LEU A 21 -4.15 -6.38 -7.05
N THR A 22 -4.52 -5.31 -6.34
CA THR A 22 -5.87 -5.10 -5.82
C THR A 22 -6.91 -5.05 -6.95
N VAL A 23 -6.66 -4.22 -7.96
CA VAL A 23 -7.54 -4.09 -9.14
C VAL A 23 -7.62 -5.41 -9.90
N LEU A 24 -6.48 -6.09 -10.08
CA LEU A 24 -6.42 -7.39 -10.75
C LEU A 24 -7.30 -8.43 -10.03
N ILE A 25 -7.13 -8.60 -8.73
CA ILE A 25 -7.87 -9.59 -7.94
C ILE A 25 -9.37 -9.27 -7.97
N ALA A 26 -9.75 -8.03 -7.66
CA ALA A 26 -11.17 -7.64 -7.65
C ALA A 26 -11.82 -7.81 -9.02
N GLY A 27 -11.13 -7.37 -10.08
CA GLY A 27 -11.61 -7.47 -11.46
C GLY A 27 -11.76 -8.91 -11.94
N VAL A 28 -10.76 -9.76 -11.69
CA VAL A 28 -10.79 -11.18 -12.06
C VAL A 28 -11.91 -11.92 -11.31
N LEU A 29 -11.98 -11.78 -9.99
CA LEU A 29 -13.01 -12.44 -9.18
C LEU A 29 -14.41 -12.01 -9.61
N ALA A 30 -14.61 -10.72 -9.87
CA ALA A 30 -15.91 -10.22 -10.32
C ALA A 30 -16.27 -10.70 -11.72
N ARG A 31 -15.31 -10.73 -12.65
CA ARG A 31 -15.52 -11.23 -14.02
C ARG A 31 -15.89 -12.70 -14.08
N PHE A 32 -15.37 -13.53 -13.16
CA PHE A 32 -15.73 -14.95 -13.04
C PHE A 32 -16.94 -15.20 -12.13
N GLY A 33 -17.58 -14.15 -11.61
CA GLY A 33 -18.79 -14.26 -10.79
C GLY A 33 -18.56 -14.72 -9.35
N TRP A 34 -17.31 -14.69 -8.85
CA TRP A 34 -16.98 -15.04 -7.46
C TRP A 34 -17.11 -13.84 -6.51
N LEU A 35 -17.04 -12.62 -7.03
CA LEU A 35 -17.22 -11.38 -6.28
C LEU A 35 -18.34 -10.56 -6.92
N HIS A 36 -19.31 -10.10 -6.12
CA HIS A 36 -20.29 -9.15 -6.59
C HIS A 36 -19.77 -7.73 -6.36
N LEU A 37 -19.62 -6.96 -7.44
CA LEU A 37 -19.25 -5.55 -7.38
C LEU A 37 -20.46 -4.68 -7.70
N PRO A 38 -20.62 -3.50 -7.07
CA PRO A 38 -21.59 -2.52 -7.52
C PRO A 38 -21.24 -2.06 -8.95
N ASP A 39 -22.24 -1.58 -9.68
CA ASP A 39 -22.11 -1.09 -11.05
C ASP A 39 -21.10 0.08 -11.19
N THR A 40 -20.99 0.91 -10.15
CA THR A 40 -19.95 1.93 -10.00
C THR A 40 -18.51 1.39 -10.05
N LEU A 41 -18.30 0.11 -9.75
CA LEU A 41 -17.01 -0.60 -9.86
C LEU A 41 -16.98 -1.60 -11.02
N ALA A 42 -18.00 -1.66 -11.88
CA ALA A 42 -18.04 -2.58 -13.02
C ALA A 42 -16.86 -2.39 -13.99
N VAL A 43 -16.25 -1.21 -14.02
CA VAL A 43 -15.04 -0.92 -14.81
C VAL A 43 -13.89 -1.88 -14.48
N LEU A 44 -13.81 -2.39 -13.25
CA LEU A 44 -12.77 -3.34 -12.83
C LEU A 44 -12.89 -4.69 -13.56
N MET A 45 -14.09 -5.05 -14.05
CA MET A 45 -14.32 -6.28 -14.80
C MET A 45 -13.89 -6.19 -16.28
N SER A 46 -13.54 -5.00 -16.76
CA SER A 46 -13.10 -4.79 -18.14
C SER A 46 -11.82 -5.58 -18.43
N PRO A 47 -11.76 -6.40 -19.51
CA PRO A 47 -10.54 -7.13 -19.88
C PRO A 47 -9.32 -6.21 -20.06
N TRP A 48 -9.54 -4.98 -20.52
CA TRP A 48 -8.48 -3.98 -20.68
C TRP A 48 -7.93 -3.51 -19.33
N VAL A 49 -8.81 -3.27 -18.34
CA VAL A 49 -8.41 -2.86 -16.99
C VAL A 49 -7.70 -4.01 -16.29
N ILE A 50 -8.23 -5.23 -16.38
CA ILE A 50 -7.59 -6.44 -15.86
C ILE A 50 -6.22 -6.66 -16.50
N GLY A 51 -6.11 -6.54 -17.83
CA GLY A 51 -4.85 -6.71 -18.54
C GLY A 51 -3.81 -5.67 -18.15
N ALA A 52 -4.19 -4.39 -18.08
CA ALA A 52 -3.32 -3.33 -17.62
C ALA A 52 -2.88 -3.53 -16.15
N ALA A 53 -3.81 -3.89 -15.27
CA ALA A 53 -3.53 -4.20 -13.87
C ALA A 53 -2.59 -5.40 -13.73
N ALA A 54 -2.73 -6.44 -14.56
CA ALA A 54 -1.83 -7.58 -14.58
C ALA A 54 -0.39 -7.19 -14.96
N VAL A 55 -0.22 -6.44 -16.04
CA VAL A 55 1.10 -5.96 -16.48
C VAL A 55 1.75 -5.08 -15.42
N LEU A 56 0.99 -4.14 -14.85
CA LEU A 56 1.49 -3.24 -13.82
C LEU A 56 1.74 -3.98 -12.49
N ALA A 57 0.95 -4.98 -12.12
CA ALA A 57 1.20 -5.81 -10.95
C ALA A 57 2.51 -6.61 -11.09
N VAL A 58 2.77 -7.21 -12.26
CA VAL A 58 4.04 -7.89 -12.55
C VAL A 58 5.20 -6.89 -12.51
N THR A 59 5.03 -5.72 -13.12
CA THR A 59 6.06 -4.67 -13.12
C THR A 59 6.38 -4.21 -11.70
N GLU A 60 5.35 -3.96 -10.88
CA GLU A 60 5.48 -3.58 -9.48
C GLU A 60 6.15 -4.69 -8.65
N PHE A 61 5.79 -5.96 -8.89
CA PHE A 61 6.41 -7.11 -8.22
C PHE A 61 7.91 -7.19 -8.51
N LEU A 62 8.31 -6.95 -9.77
CA LEU A 62 9.72 -6.94 -10.16
C LEU A 62 10.45 -5.70 -9.63
N ALA A 63 9.80 -4.53 -9.67
CA ALA A 63 10.34 -3.27 -9.17
C ALA A 63 10.74 -3.38 -7.69
N ASP A 64 9.87 -3.99 -6.87
CA ASP A 64 10.06 -4.12 -5.43
C ASP A 64 11.25 -4.99 -5.02
N LYS A 65 11.85 -5.74 -5.96
CA LYS A 65 13.00 -6.63 -5.70
C LYS A 65 14.34 -5.92 -5.84
N ILE A 66 14.35 -4.71 -6.41
CA ILE A 66 15.55 -3.90 -6.63
C ILE A 66 15.60 -2.80 -5.56
N PRO A 67 16.58 -2.83 -4.63
CA PRO A 67 16.71 -1.79 -3.61
C PRO A 67 16.81 -0.40 -4.21
N ALA A 68 16.23 0.61 -3.54
CA ALA A 68 16.13 2.00 -3.96
C ALA A 68 15.21 2.27 -5.18
N PHE A 69 15.16 1.37 -6.16
CA PHE A 69 14.15 1.44 -7.23
C PHE A 69 12.74 1.26 -6.65
N ASP A 70 12.58 0.35 -5.67
CA ASP A 70 11.35 0.18 -4.89
C ASP A 70 10.88 1.50 -4.25
N SER A 71 11.80 2.27 -3.70
CA SER A 71 11.53 3.51 -2.98
C SER A 71 11.14 4.64 -3.94
N LEU A 72 11.81 4.74 -5.09
CA LEU A 72 11.45 5.67 -6.15
C LEU A 72 10.06 5.33 -6.72
N TRP A 73 9.82 4.04 -6.95
CA TRP A 73 8.54 3.55 -7.43
C TRP A 73 7.41 3.91 -6.44
N ASP A 74 7.58 3.62 -5.15
CA ASP A 74 6.60 3.96 -4.12
C ASP A 74 6.38 5.47 -3.99
N ALA A 75 7.41 6.30 -4.14
CA ALA A 75 7.29 7.76 -4.09
C ALA A 75 6.39 8.31 -5.20
N VAL A 76 6.53 7.81 -6.44
CA VAL A 76 5.63 8.16 -7.54
C VAL A 76 4.21 7.65 -7.24
N HIS A 77 4.12 6.41 -6.75
CA HIS A 77 2.84 5.75 -6.53
C HIS A 77 2.06 6.27 -5.31
N THR A 78 2.67 7.08 -4.44
CA THR A 78 1.93 7.85 -3.42
C THR A 78 0.79 8.65 -4.05
N PHE A 79 1.03 9.28 -5.22
CA PHE A 79 0.05 10.10 -5.92
C PHE A 79 -0.97 9.31 -6.75
N ILE A 80 -0.79 7.98 -6.84
CA ILE A 80 -1.65 7.11 -7.64
C ILE A 80 -2.48 6.21 -6.71
N ARG A 81 -1.83 5.51 -5.78
CA ARG A 81 -2.45 4.53 -4.87
C ARG A 81 -3.43 5.16 -3.89
N ILE A 82 -3.09 6.33 -3.35
CA ILE A 82 -3.93 6.99 -2.33
C ILE A 82 -5.24 7.51 -2.95
N PRO A 83 -5.22 8.28 -4.06
CA PRO A 83 -6.45 8.68 -4.74
C PRO A 83 -7.24 7.47 -5.26
N ALA A 84 -6.56 6.45 -5.80
CA ALA A 84 -7.24 5.24 -6.26
C ALA A 84 -7.95 4.52 -5.10
N GLY A 85 -7.34 4.44 -3.92
CA GLY A 85 -7.97 3.87 -2.72
C GLY A 85 -9.22 4.64 -2.29
N ALA A 86 -9.18 5.98 -2.36
CA ALA A 86 -10.35 6.83 -2.11
C ALA A 86 -11.50 6.54 -3.10
N VAL A 87 -11.17 6.47 -4.40
CA VAL A 87 -12.16 6.18 -5.46
C VAL A 87 -12.74 4.78 -5.31
N LEU A 88 -11.91 3.77 -5.01
CA LEU A 88 -12.37 2.40 -4.79
C LEU A 88 -13.29 2.27 -3.58
N ALA A 89 -12.98 2.95 -2.47
CA ALA A 89 -13.85 2.98 -1.29
C ALA A 89 -15.20 3.64 -1.58
N ALA A 90 -15.20 4.81 -2.22
CA ALA A 90 -16.43 5.48 -2.61
C ALA A 90 -17.25 4.63 -3.59
N GLY A 91 -16.59 4.05 -4.60
CA GLY A 91 -17.22 3.16 -5.57
C GLY A 91 -17.87 1.93 -4.92
N ALA A 92 -17.28 1.37 -3.87
CA ALA A 92 -17.84 0.21 -3.16
C ALA A 92 -19.18 0.50 -2.47
N LEU A 93 -19.52 1.76 -2.21
CA LEU A 93 -20.82 2.17 -1.67
C LEU A 93 -21.91 2.31 -2.74
N GLY A 94 -21.58 2.14 -4.03
CA GLY A 94 -22.55 2.23 -5.12
C GLY A 94 -23.17 3.62 -5.23
N HIS A 95 -24.51 3.67 -5.30
CA HIS A 95 -25.30 4.91 -5.41
C HIS A 95 -25.77 5.45 -4.05
N ALA A 96 -24.91 5.36 -3.03
CA ALA A 96 -25.16 6.04 -1.75
C ALA A 96 -25.27 7.56 -1.97
N ASP A 97 -25.84 8.28 -0.99
CA ASP A 97 -25.93 9.73 -1.09
C ASP A 97 -24.53 10.38 -1.19
N PRO A 98 -24.42 11.56 -1.83
CA PRO A 98 -23.13 12.20 -2.06
C PRO A 98 -22.31 12.47 -0.79
N THR A 99 -22.97 12.70 0.36
CA THR A 99 -22.28 12.91 1.64
C THR A 99 -21.60 11.62 2.08
N MET A 100 -22.29 10.49 2.02
CA MET A 100 -21.71 9.19 2.34
C MET A 100 -20.59 8.77 1.37
N LEU A 101 -20.71 9.08 0.08
CA LEU A 101 -19.64 8.84 -0.89
C LEU A 101 -18.39 9.66 -0.57
N ALA A 102 -18.57 10.94 -0.19
CA ALA A 102 -17.46 11.79 0.23
C ALA A 102 -16.79 11.26 1.52
N VAL A 103 -17.58 10.83 2.51
CA VAL A 103 -17.06 10.20 3.73
C VAL A 103 -16.26 8.93 3.40
N ALA A 104 -16.80 8.06 2.54
CA ALA A 104 -16.11 6.85 2.12
C ALA A 104 -14.81 7.15 1.34
N GLY A 105 -14.82 8.15 0.47
CA GLY A 105 -13.63 8.60 -0.24
C GLY A 105 -12.55 9.14 0.69
N LEU A 106 -12.93 9.98 1.67
CA LEU A 106 -12.00 10.51 2.68
C LEU A 106 -11.45 9.40 3.58
N ALA A 107 -12.31 8.50 4.05
CA ALA A 107 -11.90 7.37 4.88
C ALA A 107 -11.01 6.39 4.10
N GLY A 108 -11.37 6.06 2.86
CA GLY A 108 -10.61 5.19 1.97
C GLY A 108 -9.25 5.77 1.59
N GLY A 109 -9.19 7.05 1.23
CA GLY A 109 -7.93 7.74 0.96
C GLY A 109 -7.03 7.78 2.20
N SER A 110 -7.60 8.08 3.37
CA SER A 110 -6.84 8.06 4.64
C SER A 110 -6.32 6.66 4.97
N LEU A 111 -7.12 5.62 4.74
CA LEU A 111 -6.74 4.23 4.97
C LEU A 111 -5.65 3.76 3.99
N ALA A 112 -5.80 4.07 2.70
CA ALA A 112 -4.79 3.79 1.68
C ALA A 112 -3.47 4.52 2.01
N GLY A 113 -3.55 5.78 2.42
CA GLY A 113 -2.40 6.57 2.86
C GLY A 113 -1.72 5.95 4.08
N ALA A 114 -2.47 5.57 5.11
CA ALA A 114 -1.91 4.93 6.30
C ALA A 114 -1.19 3.61 5.97
N ALA A 115 -1.80 2.77 5.14
CA ALA A 115 -1.19 1.53 4.67
C ALA A 115 0.08 1.77 3.85
N HIS A 116 0.03 2.76 2.94
CA HIS A 116 1.18 3.14 2.10
C HIS A 116 2.35 3.67 2.93
N VAL A 117 2.09 4.58 3.88
CA VAL A 117 3.13 5.14 4.76
C VAL A 117 3.71 4.06 5.68
N ALA A 118 2.89 3.12 6.17
CA ALA A 118 3.39 1.99 6.93
C ALA A 118 4.35 1.12 6.10
N LYS A 119 4.00 0.79 4.84
CA LYS A 119 4.88 0.10 3.88
C LYS A 119 6.18 0.88 3.64
N ALA A 120 6.07 2.15 3.23
CA ALA A 120 7.23 2.98 2.91
C ALA A 120 8.17 3.15 4.12
N GLY A 121 7.62 3.30 5.33
CA GLY A 121 8.40 3.39 6.56
C GLY A 121 9.17 2.10 6.87
N THR A 122 8.54 0.94 6.68
CA THR A 122 9.23 -0.36 6.83
C THR A 122 10.30 -0.55 5.75
N ARG A 123 10.02 -0.19 4.49
CA ARG A 123 11.00 -0.24 3.38
C ARG A 123 12.21 0.66 3.63
N ALA A 124 11.99 1.87 4.14
CA ALA A 124 13.07 2.79 4.48
C ALA A 124 14.03 2.22 5.51
N LEU A 125 13.54 1.45 6.50
CA LEU A 125 14.40 0.75 7.46
C LEU A 125 15.09 -0.46 6.84
N ILE A 126 14.40 -1.25 6.02
CA ILE A 126 14.98 -2.41 5.34
C ILE A 126 16.13 -1.96 4.43
N ASN A 127 15.95 -0.87 3.69
CA ASN A 127 16.95 -0.35 2.77
C ASN A 127 18.18 0.28 3.48
N LEU A 128 18.18 0.41 4.81
CA LEU A 128 19.41 0.71 5.57
C LEU A 128 20.39 -0.48 5.57
N SER A 129 19.90 -1.70 5.36
CA SER A 129 20.72 -2.90 5.17
C SER A 129 20.52 -3.44 3.74
N PRO A 130 21.48 -3.29 2.82
CA PRO A 130 21.28 -3.53 1.38
C PRO A 130 21.21 -5.01 0.99
N GLU A 131 20.86 -5.91 1.92
CA GLU A 131 20.75 -7.34 1.63
C GLU A 131 19.48 -7.63 0.81
N PRO A 132 19.60 -8.16 -0.42
CA PRO A 132 18.45 -8.35 -1.32
C PRO A 132 17.33 -9.20 -0.70
N ILE A 133 17.69 -10.18 0.13
CA ILE A 133 16.76 -11.13 0.76
C ILE A 133 15.68 -10.41 1.57
N SER A 134 16.03 -9.35 2.29
CA SER A 134 15.08 -8.60 3.13
C SER A 134 14.00 -7.92 2.30
N ASN A 135 14.38 -7.30 1.17
CA ASN A 135 13.43 -6.69 0.24
C ASN A 135 12.53 -7.74 -0.42
N TRP A 136 13.09 -8.91 -0.72
CA TRP A 136 12.34 -10.01 -1.32
C TRP A 136 11.27 -10.55 -0.38
N ILE A 137 11.64 -10.79 0.88
CA ILE A 137 10.72 -11.26 1.92
C ILE A 137 9.64 -10.21 2.20
N ALA A 138 10.02 -8.94 2.33
CA ALA A 138 9.07 -7.86 2.57
C ALA A 138 8.04 -7.73 1.44
N SER A 139 8.51 -7.66 0.19
CA SER A 139 7.63 -7.58 -0.98
C SER A 139 6.68 -8.78 -1.08
N SER A 140 7.18 -10.01 -0.89
CA SER A 140 6.34 -11.20 -0.94
C SER A 140 5.37 -11.30 0.24
N THR A 141 5.72 -10.73 1.40
CA THR A 141 4.80 -10.61 2.53
C THR A 141 3.69 -9.61 2.21
N GLU A 142 4.02 -8.48 1.57
CA GLU A 142 3.02 -7.50 1.11
C GLU A 142 2.03 -8.13 0.12
N ASP A 143 2.50 -8.94 -0.84
CA ASP A 143 1.64 -9.68 -1.77
C ASP A 143 0.69 -10.63 -1.03
N GLY A 144 1.23 -11.44 -0.11
CA GLY A 144 0.45 -12.38 0.68
C GLY A 144 -0.59 -11.69 1.57
N LEU A 145 -0.22 -10.55 2.18
CA LEU A 145 -1.13 -9.73 2.96
C LEU A 145 -2.26 -9.18 2.10
N VAL A 146 -1.97 -8.64 0.91
CA VAL A 146 -2.99 -8.10 0.01
C VAL A 146 -3.93 -9.21 -0.46
N VAL A 147 -3.41 -10.35 -0.92
CA VAL A 147 -4.24 -11.48 -1.36
C VAL A 147 -5.12 -11.98 -0.21
N GLY A 148 -4.52 -12.29 0.94
CA GLY A 148 -5.25 -12.81 2.10
C GLY A 148 -6.25 -11.81 2.67
N GLY A 149 -5.87 -10.54 2.78
CA GLY A 149 -6.72 -9.46 3.26
C GLY A 149 -7.91 -9.20 2.35
N LEU A 150 -7.73 -9.23 1.02
CA LEU A 150 -8.85 -9.10 0.06
C LEU A 150 -9.78 -10.30 0.11
N VAL A 151 -9.25 -11.53 0.17
CA VAL A 151 -10.07 -12.74 0.35
C VAL A 151 -10.92 -12.62 1.62
N LEU A 152 -10.33 -12.20 2.74
CA LEU A 152 -11.08 -11.97 3.97
C LEU A 152 -12.11 -10.83 3.80
N ALA A 153 -11.74 -9.72 3.16
CA ALA A 153 -12.64 -8.59 2.95
C ALA A 153 -13.89 -8.96 2.15
N PHE A 154 -13.73 -9.85 1.18
CA PHE A 154 -14.79 -10.27 0.27
C PHE A 154 -15.67 -11.39 0.83
N PHE A 155 -15.07 -12.36 1.54
CA PHE A 155 -15.77 -13.59 1.91
C PHE A 155 -16.00 -13.74 3.42
N VAL A 156 -15.22 -13.05 4.27
CA VAL A 156 -15.38 -13.06 5.73
C VAL A 156 -15.30 -11.62 6.29
N PRO A 157 -16.26 -10.74 5.94
CA PRO A 157 -16.16 -9.29 6.17
C PRO A 157 -15.84 -8.90 7.62
N LEU A 158 -16.46 -9.57 8.59
CA LEU A 158 -16.25 -9.25 10.00
C LEU A 158 -14.82 -9.57 10.46
N ALA A 159 -14.25 -10.70 10.04
CA ALA A 159 -12.88 -11.07 10.37
C ALA A 159 -11.89 -10.07 9.75
N PHE A 160 -12.12 -9.68 8.50
CA PHE A 160 -11.32 -8.64 7.85
C PHE A 160 -11.37 -7.32 8.63
N LEU A 161 -12.55 -6.82 8.98
CA LEU A 161 -12.69 -5.54 9.69
C LEU A 161 -12.01 -5.56 11.07
N VAL A 162 -12.07 -6.68 11.79
CA VAL A 162 -11.34 -6.84 13.07
C VAL A 162 -9.82 -6.78 12.85
N LEU A 163 -9.32 -7.50 11.86
CA LEU A 163 -7.89 -7.51 11.54
C LEU A 163 -7.42 -6.15 10.99
N LEU A 164 -8.26 -5.46 10.24
CA LEU A 164 -8.00 -4.12 9.74
C LEU A 164 -7.89 -3.12 10.90
N ALA A 165 -8.81 -3.19 11.87
CA ALA A 165 -8.72 -2.36 13.07
C ALA A 165 -7.44 -2.63 13.87
N ALA A 166 -7.05 -3.91 14.01
CA ALA A 166 -5.78 -4.30 14.62
C ALA A 166 -4.57 -3.75 13.84
N PHE A 167 -4.58 -3.85 12.51
CA PHE A 167 -3.55 -3.27 11.64
C PHE A 167 -3.44 -1.76 11.82
N ILE A 168 -4.55 -1.02 11.74
CA ILE A 168 -4.56 0.44 11.92
C ILE A 168 -3.99 0.82 13.30
N THR A 169 -4.38 0.10 14.35
CA THR A 169 -3.87 0.33 15.72
C THR A 169 -2.37 0.08 15.80
N ALA A 170 -1.90 -1.03 15.22
CA ALA A 170 -0.48 -1.36 15.17
C ALA A 170 0.32 -0.35 14.36
N SER A 171 -0.18 0.07 13.19
CA SER A 171 0.44 1.09 12.34
C SER A 171 0.52 2.44 13.04
N ALA A 172 -0.56 2.90 13.67
CA ALA A 172 -0.58 4.16 14.42
C ALA A 172 0.45 4.16 15.58
N TRP A 173 0.65 3.01 16.23
CA TRP A 173 1.65 2.85 17.27
C TRP A 173 3.09 2.74 16.71
N ALA A 174 3.28 2.04 15.59
CA ALA A 174 4.60 1.79 14.99
C ALA A 174 5.15 3.00 14.25
N LEU A 175 4.32 3.75 13.52
CA LEU A 175 4.73 4.85 12.64
C LEU A 175 5.63 5.90 13.32
N PRO A 176 5.34 6.41 14.54
CA PRO A 176 6.22 7.35 15.22
C PRO A 176 7.61 6.75 15.51
N ARG A 177 7.69 5.44 15.75
CA ARG A 177 8.96 4.74 15.99
C ARG A 177 9.74 4.54 14.70
N LEU A 178 9.05 4.15 13.63
CA LEU A 178 9.64 4.03 12.29
C LEU A 178 10.24 5.37 11.85
N TRP A 179 9.49 6.47 12.01
CA TRP A 179 9.94 7.81 11.68
C TRP A 179 11.20 8.22 12.45
N ARG A 180 11.26 7.94 13.76
CA ARG A 180 12.45 8.21 14.59
C ARG A 180 13.66 7.37 14.16
N GLY A 181 13.45 6.10 13.80
CA GLY A 181 14.51 5.23 13.31
C GLY A 181 15.11 5.72 11.99
N VAL A 182 14.26 6.05 11.02
CA VAL A 182 14.67 6.60 9.72
C VAL A 182 15.40 7.93 9.88
N SER A 183 14.83 8.88 10.63
CA SER A 183 15.45 10.19 10.86
C SER A 183 16.77 10.11 11.65
N GLY A 184 16.88 9.18 12.60
CA GLY A 184 18.13 8.89 13.30
C GLY A 184 19.21 8.32 12.39
N GLY A 185 18.85 7.38 11.52
CA GLY A 185 19.77 6.79 10.53
C GLY A 185 20.36 7.81 9.57
N PHE A 186 19.51 8.68 8.99
CA PHE A 186 19.97 9.76 8.11
C PHE A 186 20.90 10.75 8.81
N ARG A 187 20.58 11.14 10.06
CA ARG A 187 21.45 12.02 10.86
C ARG A 187 22.81 11.39 11.15
N GLY A 188 22.84 10.10 11.49
CA GLY A 188 24.09 9.37 11.72
C GLY A 188 24.97 9.32 10.47
N MET A 189 24.38 9.06 9.31
CA MET A 189 25.09 9.02 8.03
C MET A 189 25.67 10.38 7.64
N ALA A 190 24.89 11.46 7.81
CA ALA A 190 25.34 12.82 7.59
C ALA A 190 26.53 13.19 8.49
N ASN A 191 26.45 12.88 9.79
CA ASN A 191 27.54 13.14 10.73
C ASN A 191 28.83 12.36 10.38
N HIS A 192 28.71 11.11 9.93
CA HIS A 192 29.86 10.32 9.49
C HIS A 192 30.49 10.89 8.21
N MET A 193 29.71 11.34 7.22
CA MET A 193 30.24 12.00 6.02
C MET A 193 30.99 13.30 6.36
N VAL A 194 30.40 14.15 7.22
CA VAL A 194 31.04 15.40 7.68
C VAL A 194 32.34 15.11 8.43
N SER A 195 32.35 14.11 9.31
CA SER A 195 33.56 13.68 10.03
C SER A 195 34.66 13.19 9.08
N ARG A 196 34.31 12.39 8.06
CA ARG A 196 35.28 11.92 7.05
C ARG A 196 35.86 13.05 6.21
N LEU A 197 35.04 14.03 5.80
CA LEU A 197 35.52 15.20 5.05
C LEU A 197 36.51 16.02 5.88
N ASN A 198 36.21 16.25 7.17
CA ASN A 198 37.11 16.96 8.08
C ASN A 198 38.43 16.20 8.32
N SER A 199 38.38 14.88 8.42
CA SER A 199 39.58 14.03 8.54
C SER A 199 40.50 14.06 7.31
N ILE A 200 39.95 14.32 6.12
CA ILE A 200 40.72 14.42 4.87
C ILE A 200 41.33 15.82 4.74
N GLY A 201 40.63 16.86 5.20
CA GLY A 201 41.13 18.23 5.23
C GLY A 201 42.28 18.46 6.22
N GLY A 202 42.24 17.82 7.39
CA GLY A 202 43.26 18.00 8.45
C GLY A 202 44.58 17.24 8.25
N LYS A 203 44.80 16.55 7.12
CA LYS A 203 46.06 15.84 6.81
C LYS A 203 47.00 16.64 5.89
N ARG A 204 46.72 17.92 5.64
CA ARG A 204 47.50 18.80 4.74
C ARG A 204 48.31 19.89 5.44
N ASP A 205 48.32 19.90 6.78
CA ASP A 205 49.15 20.78 7.61
C ASP A 205 50.25 19.94 8.31
#